data_AF-A0A259DD37-F1
#
_entry.id   AF-A0A259DD37-F1
#
_cell.length_a   1.000
_cell.length_b   1.000
_cell.length_c   1.000
_cell.angle_alpha   90.00
_cell.angle_beta   90.00
_cell.angle_gamma   90.00
#
_symmetry.space_group_name_H-M   'P 1'
#
loop_
_entity.id
_entity.type
_entity.pdbx_description
1 polymer ?
#
loop_
_entity_poly.entity_id
_entity_poly.type
_entity_poly.pdbx_seq_one_letter_code
_entity_poly.pdbx_strand_id
1 'polypeptide(L)'
;MNVLLQPWDTPFGLPPFAEVRDEDFGPAFDEALARARANIVAIAEGPGQSFAEVIEALELAEGDLDRVAGVFYNLAGADSTEAREALQRELAPKMSAFSSEVTNNAALWGKIRALWDGREGLGLTAEQLRVLELYRQMFVRSGADLAGAAAERLTAVKSRLAVLGTLFGQNLLADERAWFMELSERDLGALPGFVQDAARAAGAERGLGAVVTLNRSLLVPVLQFSPNRALRQRAYEAWVARGANGGDTDNRAVAAEILALRAERAALMGYPDFASFKLEPEMAKTPARVRDLLLRVWEPAKRKAAADAAVL
;
A
#
# COMPACT_ATOMS: atom_id res chain seq x y z
N MET A 1 -19.52 -15.91 20.10
CA MET A 1 -19.97 -15.60 18.73
C MET A 1 -19.30 -14.29 18.36
N ASN A 2 -18.53 -14.23 17.27
CA ASN A 2 -17.78 -13.03 16.90
C ASN A 2 -18.67 -12.11 16.05
N VAL A 3 -18.88 -10.87 16.49
CA VAL A 3 -19.77 -9.89 15.84
C VAL A 3 -19.33 -9.55 14.40
N LEU A 4 -18.03 -9.64 14.13
CA LEU A 4 -17.47 -9.35 12.79
C LEU A 4 -17.83 -10.43 11.76
N LEU A 5 -18.21 -11.63 12.20
CA LEU A 5 -18.56 -12.77 11.35
C LEU A 5 -20.06 -13.01 11.23
N GLN A 6 -20.88 -12.16 11.85
CA GLN A 6 -22.33 -12.23 11.73
C GLN A 6 -22.84 -11.29 10.63
N PRO A 7 -23.99 -11.58 10.02
CA PRO A 7 -24.74 -10.58 9.28
C PRO A 7 -25.08 -9.40 10.20
N TRP A 8 -24.93 -8.17 9.72
CA TRP A 8 -25.27 -6.97 10.47
C TRP A 8 -26.68 -6.51 10.09
N ASP A 9 -27.51 -6.23 11.09
CA ASP A 9 -28.88 -5.73 10.94
C ASP A 9 -28.98 -4.19 11.05
N THR A 10 -27.83 -3.54 11.12
CA THR A 10 -27.69 -2.08 11.12
C THR A 10 -28.15 -1.47 9.79
N PRO A 11 -28.56 -0.18 9.77
CA PRO A 11 -28.91 0.50 8.53
C PRO A 11 -27.79 0.40 7.49
N PHE A 12 -28.14 -0.04 6.28
CA PHE A 12 -27.21 -0.25 5.15
C PHE A 12 -26.11 -1.30 5.39
N GLY A 13 -26.24 -2.14 6.43
CA GLY A 13 -25.19 -3.10 6.79
C GLY A 13 -23.91 -2.39 7.24
N LEU A 14 -24.04 -1.32 8.03
CA LEU A 14 -22.91 -0.65 8.66
C LEU A 14 -22.26 -1.56 9.74
N PRO A 15 -20.93 -1.56 9.88
CA PRO A 15 -20.28 -2.26 10.98
C PRO A 15 -20.85 -1.79 12.33
N PRO A 16 -21.22 -2.69 13.26
CA PRO A 16 -21.67 -2.32 14.60
C PRO A 16 -20.48 -1.87 15.47
N PHE A 17 -19.89 -0.72 15.13
CA PHE A 17 -18.63 -0.23 15.73
C PHE A 17 -18.64 -0.16 17.26
N ALA A 18 -19.80 0.08 17.87
CA ALA A 18 -19.95 0.13 19.33
C ALA A 18 -19.74 -1.23 20.02
N GLU A 19 -19.90 -2.33 19.28
CA GLU A 19 -19.79 -3.70 19.77
C GLU A 19 -18.45 -4.35 19.41
N VAL A 20 -17.72 -3.79 18.43
CA VAL A 20 -16.44 -4.32 17.96
C VAL A 20 -15.33 -3.94 18.93
N ARG A 21 -14.58 -4.94 19.38
CA ARG A 21 -13.39 -4.77 20.22
C ARG A 21 -12.14 -5.20 19.46
N ASP A 22 -10.98 -4.65 19.86
CA ASP A 22 -9.71 -4.98 19.23
C ASP A 22 -9.39 -6.49 19.34
N GLU A 23 -9.82 -7.12 20.44
CA GLU A 23 -9.63 -8.56 20.68
C GLU A 23 -10.46 -9.46 19.73
N ASP A 24 -11.50 -8.92 19.09
CA ASP A 24 -12.35 -9.68 18.18
C ASP A 24 -11.68 -9.92 16.82
N PHE A 25 -10.75 -9.06 16.41
CA PHE A 25 -10.18 -9.13 15.06
C PHE A 25 -9.35 -10.38 14.82
N GLY A 26 -8.42 -10.73 15.72
CA GLY A 26 -7.54 -11.90 15.53
C GLY A 26 -8.33 -13.18 15.24
N PRO A 27 -9.25 -13.60 16.13
CA PRO A 27 -10.11 -14.74 15.90
C PRO A 27 -10.99 -14.61 14.64
N ALA A 28 -11.52 -13.41 14.34
CA ALA A 28 -12.34 -13.20 13.15
C ALA A 28 -11.54 -13.40 11.86
N PHE A 29 -10.31 -12.88 11.79
CA PHE A 29 -9.43 -13.06 10.65
C PHE A 29 -9.04 -14.52 10.46
N ASP A 30 -8.68 -15.23 11.53
CA ASP A 30 -8.29 -16.64 11.44
C ASP A 30 -9.44 -17.50 10.88
N GLU A 31 -10.67 -17.28 11.36
CA GLU A 31 -11.85 -17.98 10.86
C GLU A 31 -12.22 -17.55 9.42
N ALA A 32 -12.21 -16.25 9.12
CA ALA A 32 -12.53 -15.74 7.79
C ALA A 32 -11.51 -16.21 6.73
N LEU A 33 -10.22 -16.23 7.06
CA LEU A 33 -9.16 -16.78 6.21
C LEU A 33 -9.34 -18.28 5.99
N ALA A 34 -9.75 -19.04 7.02
CA ALA A 34 -10.02 -20.46 6.86
C ALA A 34 -11.21 -20.71 5.93
N ARG A 35 -12.30 -19.95 6.07
CA ARG A 35 -13.48 -20.00 5.18
C ARG A 35 -13.12 -19.62 3.76
N ALA A 36 -12.37 -18.53 3.56
CA ALA A 36 -11.93 -18.07 2.25
C ALA A 36 -11.05 -19.14 1.55
N ARG A 37 -10.09 -19.73 2.26
CA ARG A 37 -9.28 -20.84 1.73
C ARG A 37 -10.13 -22.04 1.32
N ALA A 38 -11.11 -22.43 2.14
CA ALA A 38 -12.00 -23.53 1.81
C ALA A 38 -12.82 -23.25 0.54
N ASN A 39 -13.34 -22.02 0.39
CA ASN A 39 -14.06 -21.59 -0.81
C ASN A 39 -13.15 -21.63 -2.05
N ILE A 40 -11.93 -21.11 -1.94
CA ILE A 40 -10.94 -21.13 -3.02
C ILE A 40 -10.61 -22.57 -3.44
N VAL A 41 -10.40 -23.48 -2.48
CA VAL A 41 -10.16 -24.91 -2.76
C VAL A 41 -11.35 -25.53 -3.48
N ALA A 42 -12.57 -25.27 -3.00
CA ALA A 42 -13.78 -25.80 -3.63
C ALA A 42 -13.95 -25.34 -5.09
N ILE A 43 -13.61 -24.08 -5.38
CA ILE A 43 -13.63 -23.55 -6.76
C ILE A 43 -12.50 -24.16 -7.59
N ALA A 44 -11.29 -24.26 -7.03
CA ALA A 44 -10.11 -24.76 -7.73
C ALA A 44 -10.24 -26.24 -8.12
N GLU A 45 -10.66 -27.08 -7.17
CA GLU A 45 -10.71 -28.54 -7.30
C GLU A 45 -12.08 -29.08 -7.70
N GLY A 46 -13.13 -28.26 -7.61
CA GLY A 46 -14.49 -28.64 -7.99
C GLY A 46 -14.66 -28.85 -9.51
N PRO A 47 -15.77 -29.45 -9.95
CA PRO A 47 -16.01 -29.72 -11.37
C PRO A 47 -16.47 -28.50 -12.19
N GLY A 48 -16.85 -27.40 -11.52
CA GLY A 48 -17.40 -26.21 -12.17
C GLY A 48 -16.43 -25.57 -13.17
N GLN A 49 -16.94 -25.20 -14.35
CA GLN A 49 -16.15 -24.62 -15.44
C GLN A 49 -16.81 -23.40 -16.07
N SER A 50 -18.06 -23.09 -15.71
CA SER A 50 -18.74 -21.90 -16.23
C SER A 50 -18.22 -20.61 -15.59
N PHE A 51 -18.55 -19.47 -16.21
CA PHE A 51 -18.22 -18.16 -15.65
C PHE A 51 -18.78 -18.00 -14.22
N ALA A 52 -20.02 -18.41 -13.97
CA ALA A 52 -20.64 -18.32 -12.65
C ALA A 52 -19.95 -19.21 -11.60
N GLU A 53 -19.64 -20.46 -11.96
CA GLU A 53 -19.01 -21.40 -11.03
C GLU A 53 -17.54 -21.09 -10.72
N VAL A 54 -16.89 -20.24 -11.53
CA VAL A 54 -15.48 -19.89 -11.36
C VAL A 54 -15.33 -18.42 -10.98
N ILE A 55 -15.71 -17.49 -11.84
CA ILE A 55 -15.47 -16.05 -11.65
C ILE A 55 -16.44 -15.46 -10.63
N GLU A 56 -17.75 -15.70 -10.76
CA GLU A 56 -18.71 -15.19 -9.75
C GLU A 56 -18.49 -15.86 -8.39
N ALA A 57 -18.14 -17.15 -8.40
CA ALA A 57 -17.76 -17.86 -7.17
C ALA A 57 -16.49 -17.26 -6.53
N LEU A 58 -15.47 -16.87 -7.31
CA LEU A 58 -14.27 -16.21 -6.79
C LEU A 58 -14.59 -14.84 -6.18
N GLU A 59 -15.45 -14.04 -6.82
CA GLU A 59 -15.88 -12.73 -6.31
C GLU A 59 -16.64 -12.84 -4.97
N LEU A 60 -17.26 -14.00 -4.70
CA LEU A 60 -17.99 -14.26 -3.45
C LEU A 60 -17.18 -15.07 -2.42
N ALA A 61 -16.02 -15.61 -2.80
CA ALA A 61 -15.24 -16.54 -1.99
C ALA A 61 -14.68 -15.91 -0.70
N GLU A 62 -14.51 -14.58 -0.69
CA GLU A 62 -13.80 -13.84 0.35
C GLU A 62 -14.73 -12.94 1.19
N GLY A 63 -16.06 -13.01 1.02
CA GLY A 63 -16.99 -12.03 1.59
C GLY A 63 -16.95 -11.83 3.11
N ASP A 64 -16.64 -12.87 3.89
CA ASP A 64 -16.42 -12.72 5.34
C ASP A 64 -15.07 -12.05 5.64
N LEU A 65 -14.03 -12.38 4.87
CA LEU A 65 -12.70 -11.80 5.01
C LEU A 65 -12.72 -10.31 4.66
N ASP A 66 -13.39 -9.94 3.56
CA ASP A 66 -13.56 -8.55 3.14
C ASP A 66 -14.29 -7.72 4.20
N ARG A 67 -15.32 -8.31 4.84
CA ARG A 67 -16.05 -7.66 5.92
C ARG A 67 -15.16 -7.37 7.12
N VAL A 68 -14.44 -8.39 7.61
CA VAL A 68 -13.53 -8.26 8.76
C VAL A 68 -12.40 -7.27 8.44
N ALA A 69 -11.78 -7.42 7.27
CA ALA A 69 -10.65 -6.59 6.82
C ALA A 69 -11.06 -5.13 6.60
N GLY A 70 -12.23 -4.88 6.01
CA GLY A 70 -12.74 -3.54 5.79
C GLY A 70 -12.90 -2.74 7.09
N VAL A 71 -13.46 -3.37 8.13
CA VAL A 71 -13.59 -2.73 9.46
C VAL A 71 -12.21 -2.53 10.10
N PHE A 72 -11.37 -3.55 10.10
CA PHE A 72 -10.06 -3.49 10.74
C PHE A 72 -9.17 -2.41 10.14
N TYR A 73 -9.00 -2.41 8.81
CA TYR A 73 -8.11 -1.46 8.14
C TYR A 73 -8.69 -0.04 8.12
N ASN A 74 -10.02 0.13 8.24
CA ASN A 74 -10.63 1.43 8.50
C ASN A 74 -10.22 1.97 9.89
N LEU A 75 -10.44 1.18 10.95
CA LEU A 75 -10.09 1.59 12.31
C LEU A 75 -8.58 1.79 12.46
N ALA A 76 -7.75 0.87 11.96
CA ALA A 76 -6.30 1.00 12.06
C ALA A 76 -5.76 2.19 11.26
N GLY A 77 -6.45 2.64 10.21
CA GLY A 77 -6.08 3.83 9.45
C GLY A 77 -6.55 5.15 10.06
N ALA A 78 -7.69 5.16 10.77
CA ALA A 78 -8.34 6.36 11.28
C ALA A 78 -8.13 6.59 12.79
N ASP A 79 -7.97 5.52 13.56
CA ASP A 79 -7.86 5.48 15.01
C ASP A 79 -6.84 4.40 15.41
N SER A 80 -5.57 4.63 15.07
CA SER A 80 -4.50 3.65 15.35
C SER A 80 -4.20 3.56 16.85
N THR A 81 -4.03 2.35 17.35
CA THR A 81 -3.63 2.04 18.73
C THR A 81 -2.49 1.03 18.72
N GLU A 82 -1.71 0.90 19.80
CA GLU A 82 -0.64 -0.11 19.87
C GLU A 82 -1.16 -1.55 19.62
N ALA A 83 -2.39 -1.85 20.07
CA ALA A 83 -3.05 -3.13 19.83
C ALA A 83 -3.37 -3.34 18.34
N ARG A 84 -3.93 -2.34 17.66
CA ARG A 84 -4.23 -2.40 16.21
C ARG A 84 -2.97 -2.47 15.37
N GLU A 85 -1.90 -1.76 15.75
CA GLU A 85 -0.60 -1.83 15.10
C GLU A 85 0.06 -3.21 15.28
N ALA A 86 -0.09 -3.82 16.46
CA ALA A 86 0.35 -5.19 16.70
C ALA A 86 -0.40 -6.19 15.82
N LEU A 87 -1.73 -6.07 15.73
CA LEU A 87 -2.55 -6.87 14.84
C LEU A 87 -2.17 -6.67 13.37
N GLN A 88 -1.91 -5.44 12.92
CA GLN A 88 -1.46 -5.19 11.54
C GLN A 88 -0.17 -5.95 11.21
N ARG A 89 0.81 -5.96 12.13
CA ARG A 89 2.07 -6.71 11.98
C ARG A 89 1.84 -8.21 11.92
N GLU A 90 0.89 -8.74 12.69
CA GLU A 90 0.53 -10.16 12.69
C GLU A 90 -0.24 -10.58 11.43
N LEU A 91 -1.18 -9.74 10.99
CA LEU A 91 -2.10 -10.05 9.89
C LEU A 91 -1.46 -9.87 8.51
N ALA A 92 -0.55 -8.90 8.35
CA ALA A 92 0.12 -8.64 7.08
C ALA A 92 0.73 -9.90 6.42
N PRO A 93 1.53 -10.74 7.12
CA PRO A 93 2.04 -11.97 6.52
C PRO A 93 0.94 -12.98 6.21
N LYS A 94 -0.11 -13.11 7.04
CA LYS A 94 -1.25 -14.01 6.80
C LYS A 94 -2.02 -13.63 5.51
N MET A 95 -2.32 -12.35 5.34
CA MET A 95 -3.00 -11.81 4.16
C MET A 95 -2.14 -11.95 2.89
N SER A 96 -0.83 -11.66 3.00
CA SER A 96 0.10 -11.81 1.88
C SER A 96 0.25 -13.27 1.44
N ALA A 97 0.26 -14.21 2.39
CA ALA A 97 0.30 -15.63 2.11
C ALA A 97 -0.97 -16.07 1.36
N PHE A 98 -2.15 -15.72 1.88
CA PHE A 98 -3.43 -16.05 1.24
C PHE A 98 -3.54 -15.50 -0.19
N SER A 99 -3.23 -14.21 -0.41
CA SER A 99 -3.24 -13.62 -1.76
C SER A 99 -2.27 -14.33 -2.73
N SER A 100 -1.12 -14.79 -2.22
CA SER A 100 -0.15 -15.57 -3.01
C SER A 100 -0.66 -16.99 -3.30
N GLU A 101 -1.31 -17.64 -2.33
CA GLU A 101 -1.94 -18.95 -2.51
C GLU A 101 -2.99 -18.90 -3.64
N VAL A 102 -3.84 -17.86 -3.67
CA VAL A 102 -4.86 -17.67 -4.71
C VAL A 102 -4.22 -17.44 -6.09
N THR A 103 -3.33 -16.45 -6.19
CA THR A 103 -2.78 -16.02 -7.50
C THR A 103 -1.75 -16.99 -8.10
N ASN A 104 -1.16 -17.88 -7.29
CA ASN A 104 -0.29 -18.94 -7.75
C ASN A 104 -1.01 -20.30 -7.89
N ASN A 105 -2.32 -20.37 -7.66
CA ASN A 105 -3.08 -21.62 -7.77
C ASN A 105 -3.22 -22.02 -9.24
N ALA A 106 -2.49 -23.07 -9.65
CA ALA A 106 -2.47 -23.54 -11.03
C ALA A 106 -3.83 -24.09 -11.51
N ALA A 107 -4.63 -24.68 -10.61
CA ALA A 107 -5.95 -25.19 -10.96
C ALA A 107 -6.94 -24.05 -11.25
N LEU A 108 -6.94 -23.00 -10.41
CA LEU A 108 -7.69 -21.78 -10.69
C LEU A 108 -7.23 -21.13 -11.99
N TRP A 109 -5.91 -21.01 -12.19
CA TRP A 109 -5.39 -20.45 -13.43
C TRP A 109 -5.86 -21.23 -14.65
N GLY A 110 -5.82 -22.57 -14.60
CA GLY A 110 -6.32 -23.43 -15.67
C GLY A 110 -7.77 -23.14 -16.04
N LYS A 111 -8.65 -22.95 -15.04
CA LYS A 111 -10.06 -22.62 -15.26
C LYS A 111 -10.25 -21.22 -15.85
N ILE A 112 -9.58 -20.22 -15.29
CA ILE A 112 -9.66 -18.83 -15.77
C ILE A 112 -9.14 -18.73 -17.20
N ARG A 113 -8.04 -19.42 -17.51
CA ARG A 113 -7.48 -19.50 -18.86
C ARG A 113 -8.45 -20.18 -19.82
N ALA A 114 -9.07 -21.31 -19.45
CA ALA A 114 -10.05 -21.99 -20.29
C ALA A 114 -11.26 -21.08 -20.60
N LEU A 115 -11.78 -20.37 -19.60
CA LEU A 115 -12.84 -19.37 -19.78
C LEU A 115 -12.41 -18.25 -20.72
N TRP A 116 -11.18 -17.73 -20.54
CA TRP A 116 -10.65 -16.68 -21.40
C TRP A 116 -10.49 -17.15 -22.86
N ASP A 117 -9.90 -18.33 -23.08
CA ASP A 117 -9.66 -18.88 -24.41
C ASP A 117 -10.98 -19.18 -25.14
N GLY A 118 -12.02 -19.61 -24.41
CA GLY A 118 -13.36 -19.89 -24.93
C GLY A 118 -14.35 -18.72 -24.91
N ARG A 119 -13.95 -17.53 -24.47
CA ARG A 119 -14.85 -16.41 -24.11
C ARG A 119 -15.85 -15.99 -25.19
N GLU A 120 -15.48 -16.12 -26.47
CA GLU A 120 -16.34 -15.74 -27.60
C GLU A 120 -17.61 -16.60 -27.70
N GLY A 121 -17.56 -17.85 -27.23
CA GLY A 121 -18.70 -18.78 -27.23
C GLY A 121 -19.56 -18.76 -25.96
N LEU A 122 -19.17 -17.99 -24.94
CA LEU A 122 -19.82 -18.02 -23.62
C LEU A 122 -21.02 -17.08 -23.49
N GLY A 123 -21.23 -16.17 -24.46
CA GLY A 123 -22.34 -15.20 -24.41
C GLY A 123 -22.24 -14.22 -23.23
N LEU A 124 -21.02 -13.91 -22.77
CA LEU A 124 -20.79 -13.01 -21.64
C LEU A 124 -21.28 -11.59 -21.95
N THR A 125 -21.84 -10.94 -20.95
CA THR A 125 -22.08 -9.49 -20.99
C THR A 125 -20.75 -8.73 -21.04
N ALA A 126 -20.78 -7.45 -21.42
CA ALA A 126 -19.59 -6.60 -21.44
C ALA A 126 -18.91 -6.49 -20.05
N GLU A 127 -19.72 -6.47 -18.99
CA GLU A 127 -19.23 -6.44 -17.61
C GLU A 127 -18.57 -7.76 -17.21
N GLN A 128 -19.21 -8.90 -17.47
CA GLN A 128 -18.62 -10.21 -17.19
C GLN A 128 -17.32 -10.44 -17.96
N LEU A 129 -17.27 -10.03 -19.23
CA LEU A 129 -16.04 -10.10 -20.02
C LEU A 129 -14.94 -9.24 -19.41
N ARG A 130 -15.28 -8.05 -18.89
CA ARG A 130 -14.32 -7.17 -18.22
C ARG A 130 -13.81 -7.77 -16.92
N VAL A 131 -14.67 -8.36 -16.09
CA VAL A 131 -14.25 -9.05 -14.87
C VAL A 131 -13.32 -10.23 -15.19
N LEU A 132 -13.64 -11.04 -16.21
CA LEU A 132 -12.78 -12.13 -16.67
C LEU A 132 -11.40 -11.62 -17.14
N GLU A 133 -11.37 -10.51 -17.89
CA GLU A 133 -10.11 -9.87 -18.31
C GLU A 133 -9.25 -9.46 -17.11
N LEU A 134 -9.88 -8.87 -16.07
CA LEU A 134 -9.19 -8.44 -14.85
C LEU A 134 -8.63 -9.63 -14.06
N TYR A 135 -9.39 -10.71 -13.89
CA TYR A 135 -8.90 -11.94 -13.26
C TYR A 135 -7.74 -12.54 -14.04
N ARG A 136 -7.87 -12.67 -15.37
CA ARG A 136 -6.77 -13.14 -16.20
C ARG A 136 -5.53 -12.27 -16.00
N GLN A 137 -5.69 -10.96 -16.09
CA GLN A 137 -4.59 -10.02 -15.93
C GLN A 137 -3.93 -10.14 -14.55
N MET A 138 -4.71 -10.31 -13.48
CA MET A 138 -4.21 -10.53 -12.12
C MET A 138 -3.33 -11.79 -12.01
N PHE A 139 -3.77 -12.91 -12.57
CA PHE A 139 -3.03 -14.17 -12.55
C PHE A 139 -1.77 -14.10 -13.41
N VAL A 140 -1.90 -13.66 -14.67
CA VAL A 140 -0.76 -13.51 -15.58
C VAL A 140 0.31 -12.62 -14.97
N ARG A 141 -0.06 -11.47 -14.40
CA ARG A 141 0.88 -10.51 -13.78
C ARG A 141 1.44 -10.97 -12.43
N SER A 142 0.85 -12.00 -11.85
CA SER A 142 1.37 -12.69 -10.68
C SER A 142 2.38 -13.79 -11.02
N GLY A 143 2.47 -14.14 -12.31
CA GLY A 143 3.40 -15.13 -12.85
C GLY A 143 2.76 -16.50 -13.11
N ALA A 144 1.43 -16.59 -13.22
CA ALA A 144 0.72 -17.85 -13.38
C ALA A 144 1.11 -18.64 -14.66
N ASP A 145 1.66 -17.96 -15.67
CA ASP A 145 2.18 -18.59 -16.90
C ASP A 145 3.65 -19.06 -16.78
N LEU A 146 4.34 -18.72 -15.69
CA LEU A 146 5.72 -19.16 -15.47
C LEU A 146 5.74 -20.56 -14.87
N ALA A 147 6.78 -21.32 -15.21
CA ALA A 147 7.04 -22.65 -14.65
C ALA A 147 8.51 -22.81 -14.27
N GLY A 148 8.79 -23.79 -13.41
CA GLY A 148 10.14 -24.16 -12.97
C GLY A 148 10.92 -22.99 -12.38
N ALA A 149 12.19 -22.87 -12.76
CA ALA A 149 13.14 -21.90 -12.19
C ALA A 149 12.67 -20.43 -12.31
N ALA A 150 11.93 -20.07 -13.37
CA ALA A 150 11.42 -18.71 -13.55
C ALA A 150 10.34 -18.36 -12.52
N ALA A 151 9.43 -19.31 -12.23
CA ALA A 151 8.38 -19.13 -11.24
C ALA A 151 8.95 -19.07 -9.80
N GLU A 152 9.91 -19.96 -9.49
CA GLU A 152 10.63 -19.95 -8.22
C GLU A 152 11.37 -18.62 -8.03
N ARG A 153 12.06 -18.13 -9.07
CA ARG A 153 12.77 -16.87 -9.00
C ARG A 153 11.84 -15.68 -8.82
N LEU A 154 10.73 -15.62 -9.55
CA LEU A 154 9.73 -14.56 -9.38
C LEU A 154 9.18 -14.54 -7.95
N THR A 155 8.95 -15.71 -7.36
CA THR A 155 8.48 -15.86 -5.97
C THR A 155 9.50 -15.29 -4.98
N ALA A 156 10.78 -15.64 -5.13
CA ALA A 156 11.86 -15.10 -4.33
C ALA A 156 11.99 -13.57 -4.46
N VAL A 157 11.89 -13.05 -5.70
CA VAL A 157 11.93 -11.61 -5.99
C VAL A 157 10.75 -10.87 -5.33
N LYS A 158 9.51 -11.39 -5.45
CA LYS A 158 8.31 -10.81 -4.82
C LYS A 158 8.46 -10.77 -3.30
N SER A 159 8.92 -11.87 -2.69
CA SER A 159 9.16 -11.96 -1.24
C SER A 159 10.19 -10.93 -0.77
N ARG A 160 11.33 -10.85 -1.44
CA ARG A 160 12.37 -9.87 -1.09
C ARG A 160 11.91 -8.42 -1.26
N LEU A 161 11.18 -8.11 -2.33
CA LEU A 161 10.59 -6.78 -2.55
C LEU A 161 9.62 -6.39 -1.42
N ALA A 162 8.83 -7.33 -0.91
CA ALA A 162 7.93 -7.07 0.22
C ALA A 162 8.71 -6.72 1.50
N VAL A 163 9.75 -7.52 1.83
CA VAL A 163 10.64 -7.24 2.96
C VAL A 163 11.30 -5.88 2.84
N LEU A 164 11.85 -5.56 1.67
CA LEU A 164 12.49 -4.26 1.42
C LEU A 164 11.51 -3.08 1.49
N GLY A 165 10.27 -3.26 1.03
CA GLY A 165 9.23 -2.24 1.14
C GLY A 165 8.89 -1.91 2.58
N THR A 166 8.73 -2.93 3.43
CA THR A 166 8.52 -2.76 4.87
C THR A 166 9.72 -2.09 5.54
N LEU A 167 10.93 -2.57 5.27
CA LEU A 167 12.17 -2.00 5.80
C LEU A 167 12.32 -0.52 5.42
N PHE A 168 12.08 -0.17 4.15
CA PHE A 168 12.19 1.20 3.67
C PHE A 168 11.27 2.14 4.45
N GLY A 169 10.00 1.75 4.66
CA GLY A 169 9.04 2.52 5.43
C GLY A 169 9.40 2.63 6.91
N GLN A 170 9.83 1.53 7.53
CA GLN A 170 10.26 1.51 8.94
C GLN A 170 11.47 2.40 9.20
N ASN A 171 12.46 2.37 8.31
CA ASN A 171 13.63 3.24 8.38
C ASN A 171 13.24 4.73 8.32
N LEU A 172 12.30 5.08 7.43
CA LEU A 172 11.80 6.45 7.32
C LEU A 172 11.09 6.89 8.62
N LEU A 173 10.23 6.03 9.17
CA LEU A 173 9.53 6.29 10.43
C LEU A 173 10.48 6.36 11.64
N ALA A 174 11.56 5.57 11.63
CA ALA A 174 12.59 5.64 12.66
C ALA A 174 13.30 7.00 12.64
N ASP A 175 13.72 7.47 11.45
CA ASP A 175 14.30 8.81 11.28
C ASP A 175 13.35 9.92 11.72
N GLU A 176 12.06 9.83 11.38
CA GLU A 176 11.05 10.80 11.79
C GLU A 176 10.82 10.85 13.30
N ARG A 177 10.84 9.68 13.97
CA ARG A 177 10.62 9.58 15.42
C ARG A 177 11.84 10.02 16.22
N ALA A 178 13.04 9.69 15.75
CA ALA A 178 14.30 9.97 16.45
C ALA A 178 14.66 11.45 16.42
N TRP A 179 14.31 12.16 15.36
CA TRP A 179 14.65 13.57 15.22
C TRP A 179 13.60 14.49 15.85
N PHE A 180 14.06 15.39 16.71
CA PHE A 180 13.29 16.54 17.17
C PHE A 180 14.23 17.71 17.48
N MET A 181 13.65 18.91 17.55
CA MET A 181 14.37 20.12 17.91
C MET A 181 13.52 20.97 18.85
N GLU A 182 14.00 21.20 20.07
CA GLU A 182 13.34 22.11 21.01
C GLU A 182 13.29 23.54 20.47
N LEU A 183 12.14 24.18 20.67
CA LEU A 183 11.92 25.58 20.35
C LEU A 183 12.19 26.43 21.59
N SER A 184 12.97 27.49 21.42
CA SER A 184 13.02 28.54 22.44
C SER A 184 11.66 29.24 22.55
N GLU A 185 11.33 29.78 23.74
CA GLU A 185 10.11 30.59 23.93
C GLU A 185 10.00 31.73 22.89
N ARG A 186 11.14 32.31 22.52
CA ARG A 186 11.21 33.34 21.48
C ARG A 186 10.81 32.79 20.10
N ASP A 187 11.36 31.66 19.70
CA ASP A 187 11.06 31.06 18.39
C ASP A 187 9.62 30.54 18.33
N LEU A 188 9.13 29.96 19.43
CA LEU A 188 7.75 29.51 19.57
C LEU A 188 6.78 30.70 19.48
N GLY A 189 7.03 31.77 20.23
CA GLY A 189 6.18 32.96 20.23
C GLY A 189 6.13 33.70 18.88
N ALA A 190 7.08 33.45 17.98
CA ALA A 190 7.10 34.01 16.63
C ALA A 190 6.26 33.21 15.61
N LEU A 191 5.72 32.05 15.99
CA LEU A 191 4.91 31.19 15.13
C LEU A 191 3.40 31.47 15.31
N PRO A 192 2.55 31.18 14.30
CA PRO A 192 1.10 31.24 14.46
C PRO A 192 0.60 30.28 15.56
N GLY A 193 -0.50 30.64 16.23
CA GLY A 193 -1.03 29.88 17.38
C GLY A 193 -1.19 28.38 17.12
N PHE A 194 -1.75 27.99 15.97
CA PHE A 194 -1.93 26.57 15.62
C PHE A 194 -0.60 25.80 15.50
N VAL A 195 0.49 26.46 15.08
CA VAL A 195 1.83 25.85 15.02
C VAL A 195 2.41 25.73 16.43
N GLN A 196 2.17 26.71 17.29
CA GLN A 196 2.60 26.65 18.69
C GLN A 196 1.93 25.48 19.41
N ASP A 197 0.62 25.32 19.24
CA ASP A 197 -0.15 24.25 19.87
C ASP A 197 0.31 22.87 19.38
N ALA A 198 0.53 22.72 18.08
CA ALA A 198 1.09 21.50 17.50
C ALA A 198 2.50 21.19 18.03
N ALA A 199 3.37 22.20 18.18
CA ALA A 199 4.71 22.02 18.73
C ALA A 199 4.69 21.63 20.22
N ARG A 200 3.78 22.22 21.01
CA ARG A 200 3.59 21.86 22.42
C ARG A 200 3.06 20.45 22.57
N ALA A 201 2.07 20.04 21.76
CA ALA A 201 1.54 18.69 21.75
C ALA A 201 2.64 17.66 21.42
N ALA A 202 3.41 17.90 20.36
CA ALA A 202 4.54 17.05 19.98
C ALA A 202 5.61 16.95 21.08
N GLY A 203 5.82 18.03 21.83
CA GLY A 203 6.72 18.08 22.98
C GLY A 203 6.21 17.25 24.16
N ALA A 204 4.92 17.41 24.48
CA ALA A 204 4.26 16.70 25.57
C ALA A 204 4.31 15.17 25.38
N GLU A 205 4.10 14.68 24.15
CA GLU A 205 4.26 13.25 23.80
C GLU A 205 5.65 12.70 24.13
N ARG A 206 6.67 13.57 24.21
CA ARG A 206 8.07 13.23 24.47
C ARG A 206 8.51 13.59 25.88
N GLY A 207 7.64 14.14 26.72
CA GLY A 207 7.99 14.67 28.04
C GLY A 207 8.89 15.90 27.98
N LEU A 208 8.82 16.67 26.90
CA LEU A 208 9.63 17.87 26.64
C LEU A 208 8.75 19.14 26.54
N GLY A 209 9.42 20.30 26.48
CA GLY A 209 8.79 21.56 26.04
C GLY A 209 8.41 21.53 24.55
N ALA A 210 8.00 22.66 23.98
CA ALA A 210 7.59 22.70 22.57
C ALA A 210 8.73 22.27 21.63
N VAL A 211 8.45 21.34 20.71
CA VAL A 211 9.44 20.82 19.75
C VAL A 211 8.94 20.90 18.32
N VAL A 212 9.87 20.95 17.37
CA VAL A 212 9.64 20.64 15.96
C VAL A 212 10.01 19.18 15.72
N THR A 213 9.16 18.45 15.00
CA THR A 213 9.42 17.09 14.51
C THR A 213 9.44 17.08 12.98
N LEU A 214 9.73 15.93 12.38
CA LEU A 214 9.75 15.77 10.92
C LEU A 214 8.37 15.46 10.31
N ASN A 215 7.31 15.38 11.12
CA ASN A 215 5.96 15.23 10.62
C ASN A 215 5.58 16.44 9.76
N ARG A 216 5.09 16.17 8.54
CA ARG A 216 4.75 17.19 7.54
C ARG A 216 3.76 18.24 8.07
N SER A 217 2.81 17.85 8.92
CA SER A 217 1.79 18.77 9.45
C SER A 217 2.35 19.84 10.39
N LEU A 218 3.51 19.58 11.02
CA LEU A 218 4.20 20.51 11.90
C LEU A 218 5.37 21.20 11.20
N LEU A 219 6.21 20.43 10.50
CA LEU A 219 7.41 20.95 9.86
C LEU A 219 7.10 21.99 8.77
N VAL A 220 6.14 21.71 7.88
CA VAL A 220 5.85 22.62 6.75
C VAL A 220 5.39 23.99 7.25
N PRO A 221 4.45 24.10 8.22
CA PRO A 221 4.14 25.39 8.84
C PRO A 221 5.34 26.07 9.51
N VAL A 222 6.21 25.34 10.19
CA VAL A 222 7.44 25.93 10.76
C VAL A 222 8.33 26.52 9.66
N LEU A 223 8.52 25.82 8.54
CA LEU A 223 9.26 26.32 7.39
C LEU A 223 8.59 27.53 6.73
N GLN A 224 7.26 27.58 6.74
CA GLN A 224 6.49 28.65 6.11
C GLN A 224 6.45 29.93 6.96
N PHE A 225 6.31 29.82 8.28
CA PHE A 225 6.00 30.95 9.14
C PHE A 225 7.14 31.38 10.07
N SER A 226 8.10 30.51 10.38
CA SER A 226 9.20 30.90 11.28
C SER A 226 10.04 32.01 10.64
N PRO A 227 10.26 33.16 11.31
CA PRO A 227 11.18 34.16 10.80
C PRO A 227 12.66 33.75 10.95
N ASN A 228 12.97 32.77 11.81
CA ASN A 228 14.33 32.34 12.11
C ASN A 228 14.92 31.45 11.00
N ARG A 229 15.81 32.02 10.17
CA ARG A 229 16.46 31.31 9.05
C ARG A 229 17.26 30.09 9.51
N ALA A 230 18.01 30.19 10.61
CA ALA A 230 18.84 29.08 11.08
C ALA A 230 17.99 27.89 11.55
N LEU A 231 16.87 28.17 12.21
CA LEU A 231 15.89 27.18 12.60
C LEU A 231 15.30 26.49 11.36
N ARG A 232 14.81 27.26 10.38
CA ARG A 232 14.28 26.71 9.12
C ARG A 232 15.30 25.84 8.40
N GLN A 233 16.56 26.29 8.33
CA GLN A 233 17.63 25.55 7.68
C GLN A 233 17.87 24.19 8.36
N ARG A 234 18.06 24.16 9.69
CA ARG A 234 18.26 22.91 10.44
C ARG A 234 17.09 21.94 10.28
N ALA A 235 15.86 22.46 10.35
CA ALA A 235 14.65 21.65 10.21
C ALA A 235 14.50 21.08 8.78
N TYR A 236 14.77 21.89 7.75
CA TYR A 236 14.72 21.47 6.36
C TYR A 236 15.79 20.42 6.02
N GLU A 237 17.04 20.67 6.42
CA GLU A 237 18.17 19.75 6.21
C GLU A 237 17.88 18.38 6.82
N ALA A 238 17.35 18.33 8.04
CA ALA A 238 16.93 17.07 8.68
C ALA A 238 15.80 16.38 7.90
N TRP A 239 14.81 17.15 7.42
CA TRP A 239 13.65 16.59 6.71
C TRP A 239 13.99 15.98 5.35
N VAL A 240 14.89 16.60 4.58
CA VAL A 240 15.29 16.08 3.27
C VAL A 240 16.33 14.96 3.37
N ALA A 241 17.02 14.84 4.51
CA ALA A 241 18.00 13.79 4.76
C ALA A 241 17.38 12.46 5.25
N ARG A 242 16.08 12.44 5.59
CA ARG A 242 15.38 11.22 6.04
C ARG A 242 15.58 10.05 5.07
N GLY A 243 15.96 8.89 5.59
CA GLY A 243 16.31 7.70 4.82
C GLY A 243 17.66 7.79 4.11
N ALA A 244 18.46 8.83 4.35
CA ALA A 244 19.78 9.02 3.76
C ALA A 244 20.83 9.50 4.79
N ASN A 245 20.58 9.24 6.09
CA ASN A 245 21.41 9.68 7.20
C ASN A 245 22.64 8.77 7.47
N GLY A 246 22.87 7.72 6.67
CA GLY A 246 23.83 6.67 7.00
C GLY A 246 23.31 5.74 8.11
N GLY A 247 24.17 4.82 8.56
CA GLY A 247 23.82 3.88 9.63
C GLY A 247 22.67 2.91 9.28
N ASP A 248 21.94 2.48 10.31
CA ASP A 248 20.94 1.40 10.20
C ASP A 248 19.66 1.82 9.45
N THR A 249 19.38 3.12 9.35
CA THR A 249 18.18 3.67 8.69
C THR A 249 18.44 4.16 7.26
N ASP A 250 19.64 3.94 6.71
CA ASP A 250 19.97 4.36 5.35
C ASP A 250 19.24 3.52 4.29
N ASN A 251 18.37 4.17 3.53
CA ASN A 251 17.55 3.56 2.50
C ASN A 251 18.18 3.58 1.11
N ARG A 252 19.39 4.12 0.90
CA ARG A 252 19.98 4.20 -0.44
C ARG A 252 20.32 2.82 -1.00
N ALA A 253 20.90 1.94 -0.17
CA ALA A 253 21.16 0.54 -0.56
C ALA A 253 19.86 -0.26 -0.74
N VAL A 254 18.89 -0.04 0.15
CA VAL A 254 17.54 -0.63 0.06
C VAL A 254 16.87 -0.25 -1.27
N ALA A 255 16.90 1.04 -1.63
CA ALA A 255 16.34 1.54 -2.88
C ALA A 255 17.04 0.95 -4.10
N ALA A 256 18.37 0.86 -4.08
CA ALA A 256 19.14 0.24 -5.17
C ALA A 256 18.74 -1.23 -5.38
N GLU A 257 18.60 -2.00 -4.29
CA GLU A 257 18.15 -3.40 -4.36
C GLU A 257 16.71 -3.51 -4.88
N ILE A 258 15.79 -2.65 -4.41
CA ILE A 258 14.41 -2.58 -4.93
C ILE A 258 14.41 -2.34 -6.45
N LEU A 259 15.23 -1.41 -6.94
CA LEU A 259 15.30 -1.11 -8.38
C LEU A 259 15.81 -2.30 -9.18
N ALA A 260 16.86 -2.98 -8.70
CA ALA A 260 17.41 -4.18 -9.34
C ALA A 260 16.36 -5.31 -9.40
N LEU A 261 15.68 -5.59 -8.29
CA LEU A 261 14.64 -6.62 -8.21
C LEU A 261 13.40 -6.28 -9.05
N ARG A 262 13.04 -5.00 -9.15
CA ARG A 262 11.96 -4.55 -10.05
C ARG A 262 12.31 -4.74 -11.51
N ALA A 263 13.55 -4.46 -11.91
CA ALA A 263 14.03 -4.71 -13.26
C ALA A 263 14.02 -6.23 -13.57
N GLU A 264 14.52 -7.05 -12.65
CA GLU A 264 14.50 -8.51 -12.79
C GLU A 264 13.08 -9.06 -12.88
N ARG A 265 12.16 -8.60 -12.01
CA ARG A 265 10.74 -8.97 -12.09
C ARG A 265 10.16 -8.67 -13.46
N ALA A 266 10.44 -7.49 -14.02
CA ALA A 266 9.93 -7.12 -15.34
C ALA A 266 10.48 -8.06 -16.43
N ALA A 267 11.78 -8.36 -16.39
CA ALA A 267 12.43 -9.26 -17.34
C ALA A 267 11.87 -10.69 -17.27
N LEU A 268 11.66 -11.24 -16.06
CA LEU A 268 11.03 -12.56 -15.87
C LEU A 268 9.62 -12.62 -16.47
N MET A 269 8.92 -11.50 -16.47
CA MET A 269 7.56 -11.38 -16.99
C MET A 269 7.52 -11.00 -18.48
N GLY A 270 8.67 -10.92 -19.16
CA GLY A 270 8.77 -10.60 -20.58
C GLY A 270 8.66 -9.11 -20.93
N TYR A 271 8.85 -8.21 -19.96
CA TYR A 271 8.82 -6.76 -20.17
C TYR A 271 10.23 -6.17 -20.24
N PRO A 272 10.46 -5.13 -21.06
CA PRO A 272 11.78 -4.52 -21.21
C PRO A 272 12.26 -3.80 -19.94
N ASP A 273 11.33 -3.28 -19.13
CA ASP A 273 11.62 -2.57 -17.90
C ASP A 273 10.39 -2.56 -16.97
N PHE A 274 10.59 -2.17 -15.72
CA PHE A 274 9.53 -2.16 -14.72
C PHE A 274 8.44 -1.12 -14.99
N ALA A 275 8.74 0.00 -15.65
CA ALA A 275 7.73 0.99 -15.99
C ALA A 275 6.77 0.46 -17.05
N SER A 276 7.27 -0.26 -18.04
CA SER A 276 6.49 -0.97 -19.05
C SER A 276 5.60 -2.03 -18.41
N PHE A 277 6.15 -2.84 -17.49
CA PHE A 277 5.36 -3.79 -16.70
C PHE A 277 4.28 -3.10 -15.86
N LYS A 278 4.61 -2.00 -15.16
CA LYS A 278 3.69 -1.32 -14.25
C LYS A 278 2.58 -0.56 -14.99
N LEU A 279 2.85 0.00 -16.17
CA LEU A 279 1.91 0.85 -16.91
C LEU A 279 0.95 0.10 -17.82
N GLU A 280 1.21 -1.16 -18.17
CA GLU A 280 0.32 -2.00 -19.00
C GLU A 280 -1.17 -1.98 -18.56
N PRO A 281 -1.52 -2.16 -17.27
CA PRO A 281 -2.90 -2.03 -16.81
C PRO A 281 -3.39 -0.57 -16.77
N GLU A 282 -2.50 0.39 -16.55
CA GLU A 282 -2.84 1.80 -16.30
C GLU A 282 -3.38 2.50 -17.56
N MET A 283 -4.07 3.63 -17.40
CA MET A 283 -4.60 4.38 -18.55
C MET A 283 -3.50 4.89 -19.50
N ALA A 284 -2.33 5.23 -18.96
CA ALA A 284 -1.22 5.72 -19.76
C ALA A 284 -0.60 4.65 -20.66
N LYS A 285 -0.75 3.35 -20.34
CA LYS A 285 -0.26 2.16 -21.08
C LYS A 285 1.25 2.02 -21.26
N THR A 286 1.98 3.11 -21.52
CA THR A 286 3.40 3.07 -21.90
C THR A 286 4.19 4.17 -21.20
N PRO A 287 5.48 3.94 -20.89
CA PRO A 287 6.36 4.98 -20.35
C PRO A 287 6.46 6.22 -21.26
N ALA A 288 6.41 6.03 -22.58
CA ALA A 288 6.47 7.13 -23.56
C ALA A 288 5.30 8.12 -23.39
N ARG A 289 4.05 7.63 -23.30
CA ARG A 289 2.87 8.48 -23.09
C ARG A 289 2.93 9.26 -21.78
N VAL A 290 3.46 8.66 -20.72
CA VAL A 290 3.71 9.36 -19.44
C VAL A 290 4.72 10.48 -19.65
N ARG A 291 5.85 10.18 -20.30
CA ARG A 291 6.91 11.17 -20.56
C ARG A 291 6.40 12.33 -21.43
N ASP A 292 5.62 12.04 -22.46
CA ASP A 292 5.04 13.05 -23.35
C ASP A 292 4.09 13.99 -22.59
N LEU A 293 3.28 13.47 -21.67
CA LEU A 293 2.44 14.30 -20.82
C LEU A 293 3.28 15.19 -19.88
N LEU A 294 4.26 14.61 -19.19
CA LEU A 294 5.11 15.34 -18.25
C LEU A 294 5.95 16.42 -18.95
N LEU A 295 6.49 16.14 -20.14
CA LEU A 295 7.30 17.11 -20.89
C LEU A 295 6.47 18.26 -21.49
N ARG A 296 5.20 18.02 -21.83
CA ARG A 296 4.28 19.09 -22.26
C ARG A 296 4.06 20.14 -21.17
N VAL A 297 4.02 19.73 -19.90
CA VAL A 297 3.84 20.65 -18.76
C VAL A 297 5.16 21.17 -18.18
N TRP A 298 6.27 20.47 -18.43
CA TRP A 298 7.59 20.78 -17.87
C TRP A 298 8.09 22.18 -18.21
N GLU A 299 8.13 22.53 -19.50
CA GLU A 299 8.69 23.83 -19.92
C GLU A 299 7.87 25.04 -19.42
N PRO A 300 6.52 25.05 -19.51
CA PRO A 300 5.70 26.07 -18.88
C PRO A 300 5.91 26.16 -17.36
N ALA A 301 5.92 25.01 -16.66
CA ALA A 301 6.11 24.97 -15.21
C ALA A 301 7.48 25.51 -14.79
N LYS A 302 8.55 25.13 -15.51
CA LYS A 302 9.91 25.61 -15.28
C LYS A 302 10.03 27.12 -15.47
N ARG A 303 9.42 27.68 -16.53
CA ARG A 303 9.38 29.14 -16.74
C ARG A 303 8.68 29.86 -15.59
N LYS A 304 7.52 29.35 -15.15
CA LYS A 304 6.79 29.93 -14.02
C LYS A 304 7.61 29.85 -12.73
N ALA A 305 8.21 28.70 -12.43
CA ALA A 305 9.07 28.53 -11.26
C ALA A 305 10.28 29.49 -11.27
N ALA A 306 10.91 29.70 -12.43
CA ALA A 306 12.01 30.66 -12.55
C ALA A 306 11.55 32.11 -12.34
N ALA A 307 10.36 32.47 -12.83
CA ALA A 307 9.77 33.79 -12.59
C ALA A 307 9.43 34.00 -11.10
N ASP A 308 8.88 32.98 -10.45
CA ASP A 308 8.56 33.02 -9.01
C ASP A 308 9.84 33.13 -8.16
N ALA A 309 10.91 32.42 -8.53
CA ALA A 309 12.20 32.51 -7.86
C ALA A 309 12.88 33.89 -7.96
N ALA A 310 12.51 34.73 -8.94
CA ALA A 310 13.05 36.07 -9.08
C ALA A 310 12.38 37.10 -8.15
N VAL A 311 11.23 36.76 -7.55
CA VAL A 311 10.45 37.66 -6.69
C VAL A 311 10.37 37.22 -5.23
N LEU A 312 10.84 36.02 -4.90
CA LEU A 312 10.95 35.45 -3.56
C LEU A 312 12.32 35.73 -2.95
#